data_AF-A0A484HFC6-F1
#
_entry.id   AF-A0A484HFC6-F1
#
_cell.length_a   1.000
_cell.length_b   1.000
_cell.length_c   1.000
_cell.angle_alpha   90.00
_cell.angle_beta   90.00
_cell.angle_gamma   90.00
#
_symmetry.space_group_name_H-M   'P 1'
#
loop_
_entity.id
_entity.type
_entity.pdbx_description
1 polymer ?
#
loop_
_entity_poly.entity_id
_entity_poly.type
_entity_poly.pdbx_seq_one_letter_code
_entity_poly.pdbx_strand_id
1 'polypeptide(L)'
;MRRRDFLKFAGISAMGAVAGAALPDPVLAAAVRNRFWGSRPDRYPNDRHVRDYFYKMRHFDRRFSSDVFVEPRMMGTLRSVTRRLRRLQALAGHANYGLLSFDQGLRLARNYPRVGRFTRREIDFLEEIFYADASRYGFLGEKPISSLTHRVKRRDVKKIHGAGGFLYRGAPRDTYNKIMREAGVPAVMTSGIRNVMKQTLLFLNKASRNGGNLSLASRSLAPPGHSFHGTGDFDVGQVGLGAANFTEKFAKTIVFKRLRELGYLKLRYPRDNLSGVRFEPWHIKVKI
;
A
#
# COMPACT_ATOMS: atom_id res chain seq x y z
N MET A 1 -16.33 -15.00 18.82
CA MET A 1 -17.31 -13.88 18.68
C MET A 1 -17.55 -13.62 17.20
N ARG A 2 -18.82 -13.47 16.78
CA ARG A 2 -19.26 -13.56 15.38
C ARG A 2 -18.96 -12.25 14.60
N ARG A 3 -18.52 -12.40 13.34
CA ARG A 3 -18.20 -11.40 12.30
C ARG A 3 -19.14 -10.18 12.16
N ARG A 4 -20.35 -10.23 12.74
CA ARG A 4 -21.40 -9.20 12.56
C ARG A 4 -21.25 -7.97 13.45
N ASP A 5 -20.52 -8.05 14.56
CA ASP A 5 -20.44 -6.91 15.49
C ASP A 5 -19.36 -5.89 15.12
N PHE A 6 -18.29 -6.32 14.43
CA PHE A 6 -17.22 -5.42 13.98
C PHE A 6 -17.64 -4.51 12.81
N LEU A 7 -18.55 -4.97 11.94
CA LEU A 7 -19.01 -4.22 10.77
C LEU A 7 -19.99 -3.09 11.11
N LYS A 8 -20.60 -3.09 12.30
CA LYS A 8 -21.54 -2.04 12.71
C LYS A 8 -20.87 -0.68 12.98
N PHE A 9 -19.56 -0.65 13.20
CA PHE A 9 -18.82 0.60 13.41
C PHE A 9 -18.22 1.20 12.13
N ALA A 10 -18.28 0.50 11.00
CA ALA A 10 -17.69 0.93 9.73
C ALA A 10 -18.70 1.52 8.71
N GLY A 11 -19.99 1.59 9.06
CA GLY A 11 -21.05 1.98 8.14
C GLY A 11 -21.81 3.23 8.55
N ILE A 12 -21.32 4.42 8.16
CA ILE A 12 -22.17 5.54 7.76
C ILE A 12 -21.52 6.23 6.56
N SER A 13 -21.92 5.79 5.37
CA SER A 13 -21.93 6.61 4.16
C SER A 13 -23.40 6.81 3.81
N ALA A 14 -23.91 8.04 3.91
CA ALA A 14 -25.13 8.44 3.23
C ALA A 14 -25.07 9.95 2.91
N MET A 15 -25.43 10.25 1.67
CA MET A 15 -25.44 11.54 1.01
C MET A 15 -26.48 12.52 1.58
N GLY A 16 -26.26 13.82 1.32
CA GLY A 16 -27.31 14.84 1.40
C GLY A 16 -26.75 16.22 1.06
N ALA A 17 -27.04 16.73 -0.14
CA ALA A 17 -26.78 18.11 -0.55
C ALA A 17 -27.88 19.03 -0.01
N VAL A 18 -27.52 20.18 0.57
CA VAL A 18 -28.38 21.37 0.63
C VAL A 18 -27.48 22.61 0.47
N ALA A 19 -27.86 23.47 -0.46
CA ALA A 19 -27.27 24.77 -0.73
C ALA A 19 -27.77 25.82 0.29
N GLY A 20 -26.95 26.84 0.58
CA GLY A 20 -27.38 28.03 1.32
C GLY A 20 -26.21 28.73 2.02
N ALA A 21 -25.89 29.95 1.59
CA ALA A 21 -24.82 30.76 2.14
C ALA A 21 -25.17 31.33 3.53
N ALA A 22 -24.24 31.24 4.47
CA ALA A 22 -24.12 32.14 5.63
C ALA A 22 -22.68 32.08 6.17
N LEU A 23 -22.18 33.23 6.62
CA LEU A 23 -20.81 33.51 7.08
C LEU A 23 -20.37 32.63 8.27
N PRO A 24 -19.05 32.41 8.49
CA PRO A 24 -18.58 31.38 9.40
C PRO A 24 -18.67 31.79 10.87
N ASP A 25 -19.42 31.02 11.64
CA ASP A 25 -19.50 31.09 13.10
C ASP A 25 -18.11 30.83 13.74
N PRO A 26 -17.59 31.71 14.62
CA PRO A 26 -16.30 31.53 15.30
C PRO A 26 -16.22 30.25 16.15
N VAL A 27 -17.36 29.66 16.52
CA VAL A 27 -17.44 28.36 17.20
C VAL A 27 -17.10 27.20 16.24
N LEU A 28 -17.48 27.30 14.96
CA LEU A 28 -17.14 26.30 13.94
C LEU A 28 -15.63 26.35 13.61
N ALA A 29 -15.04 27.55 13.56
CA ALA A 29 -13.61 27.74 13.35
C ALA A 29 -12.77 27.17 14.51
N ALA A 30 -13.25 27.28 15.76
CA ALA A 30 -12.63 26.68 16.94
C ALA A 30 -12.79 25.15 16.97
N ALA A 31 -13.94 24.61 16.53
CA ALA A 31 -14.20 23.18 16.44
C ALA A 31 -13.34 22.49 15.36
N VAL A 32 -13.03 23.19 14.26
CA VAL A 32 -12.12 22.69 13.21
C VAL A 32 -10.65 22.76 13.66
N ARG A 33 -10.25 23.81 14.39
CA ARG A 33 -8.87 23.94 14.93
C ARG A 33 -8.50 22.84 15.93
N ASN A 34 -9.45 22.39 16.74
CA ASN A 34 -9.22 21.38 17.78
C ASN A 34 -9.23 19.92 17.29
N ARG A 35 -9.48 19.66 15.99
CA ARG A 35 -9.54 18.30 15.44
C ARG A 35 -8.23 17.82 14.81
N PHE A 36 -7.24 18.70 14.64
CA PHE A 36 -6.01 18.40 13.92
C PHE A 36 -4.73 18.42 14.77
N TRP A 37 -4.78 18.83 16.04
CA TRP A 37 -3.65 18.66 16.96
C TRP A 37 -4.16 18.48 18.39
N GLY A 38 -3.89 17.31 18.96
CA GLY A 38 -4.31 16.95 20.30
C GLY A 38 -4.24 15.44 20.48
N SER A 39 -3.15 14.96 21.08
CA SER A 39 -3.11 13.64 21.70
C SER A 39 -4.21 13.58 22.77
N ARG A 40 -5.39 13.07 22.41
CA ARG A 40 -6.40 12.70 23.41
C ARG A 40 -6.17 11.24 23.79
N PRO A 41 -5.91 10.94 25.07
CA PRO A 41 -5.90 9.57 25.55
C PRO A 41 -7.35 9.06 25.59
N ASP A 42 -7.51 7.77 25.29
CA ASP A 42 -8.69 6.95 25.55
C ASP A 42 -10.01 7.40 24.92
N ARG A 43 -10.18 7.03 23.63
CA ARG A 43 -11.50 6.97 22.98
C ARG A 43 -11.87 5.59 22.46
N TYR A 44 -11.24 4.55 22.99
CA TYR A 44 -11.68 3.19 22.79
C TYR A 44 -12.12 2.64 24.15
N PRO A 45 -13.36 2.13 24.30
CA PRO A 45 -13.74 1.39 25.49
C PRO A 45 -12.72 0.25 25.68
N ASN A 46 -12.57 -0.20 26.92
CA ASN A 46 -11.54 -1.11 27.46
C ASN A 46 -11.51 -2.50 26.78
N ASP A 47 -11.39 -2.54 25.45
CA ASP A 47 -11.48 -3.72 24.61
C ASP A 47 -10.06 -4.17 24.28
N ARG A 48 -9.66 -5.26 24.94
CA ARG A 48 -8.38 -5.94 24.76
C ARG A 48 -8.09 -6.23 23.29
N HIS A 49 -9.11 -6.47 22.46
CA HIS A 49 -8.95 -6.76 21.03
C HIS A 49 -8.52 -5.53 20.23
N VAL A 50 -9.06 -4.35 20.55
CA VAL A 50 -8.66 -3.09 19.90
C VAL A 50 -7.23 -2.73 20.28
N ARG A 51 -6.85 -2.91 21.55
CA ARG A 51 -5.47 -2.71 22.00
C ARG A 51 -4.50 -3.68 21.32
N ASP A 52 -4.85 -4.97 21.23
CA ASP A 52 -4.06 -5.98 20.53
C ASP A 52 -3.88 -5.65 19.04
N TYR A 53 -4.95 -5.20 18.36
CA TYR A 53 -4.88 -4.79 16.97
C TYR A 53 -3.86 -3.65 16.76
N PHE A 54 -3.99 -2.54 17.51
CA PHE A 54 -3.08 -1.42 17.35
C PHE A 54 -1.65 -1.75 17.79
N TYR A 55 -1.49 -2.62 18.78
CA TYR A 55 -0.18 -3.15 19.16
C TYR A 55 0.47 -3.91 17.99
N LYS A 56 -0.28 -4.79 17.33
CA LYS A 56 0.19 -5.50 16.12
C LYS A 56 0.56 -4.55 14.98
N MET A 57 -0.19 -3.47 14.77
CA MET A 57 0.14 -2.48 13.71
C MET A 57 1.40 -1.67 14.04
N ARG A 58 1.60 -1.29 15.31
CA ARG A 58 2.83 -0.61 15.76
C ARG A 58 4.05 -1.53 15.74
N HIS A 59 3.83 -2.82 15.92
CA HIS A 59 4.84 -3.87 15.87
C HIS A 59 4.66 -4.78 14.65
N PHE A 60 4.38 -4.17 13.48
CA PHE A 60 3.99 -4.88 12.26
C PHE A 60 4.98 -5.98 11.82
N ASP A 61 6.28 -5.80 12.13
CA ASP A 61 7.36 -6.72 11.80
C ASP A 61 7.64 -7.79 12.88
N ARG A 62 6.88 -7.82 13.98
CA ARG A 62 6.92 -8.90 14.97
C ARG A 62 6.01 -10.05 14.56
N ARG A 63 6.37 -11.25 15.03
CA ARG A 63 5.52 -12.45 14.93
C ARG A 63 4.53 -12.47 16.08
N PHE A 64 3.32 -12.93 15.81
CA PHE A 64 2.29 -13.15 16.82
C PHE A 64 1.76 -14.59 16.73
N SER A 65 1.23 -15.11 17.84
CA SER A 65 0.68 -16.47 17.89
C SER A 65 -0.51 -16.68 16.95
N SER A 66 -1.26 -15.61 16.66
CA SER A 66 -2.38 -15.62 15.72
C SER A 66 -1.99 -15.42 14.26
N ASP A 67 -0.68 -15.39 13.94
CA ASP A 67 -0.23 -15.18 12.57
C ASP A 67 -0.51 -16.41 11.70
N VAL A 68 -0.89 -16.16 10.45
CA VAL A 68 -1.12 -17.18 9.45
C VAL A 68 0.11 -17.32 8.56
N PHE A 69 0.49 -18.56 8.30
CA PHE A 69 1.66 -18.94 7.53
C PHE A 69 1.25 -19.70 6.27
N VAL A 70 2.09 -19.63 5.24
CA VAL A 70 2.02 -20.57 4.11
C VAL A 70 2.24 -21.99 4.63
N GLU A 71 1.43 -22.92 4.14
CA GLU A 71 1.53 -24.34 4.53
C GLU A 71 2.94 -24.91 4.30
N PRO A 72 3.44 -25.81 5.17
CA PRO A 72 4.78 -26.38 5.05
C PRO A 72 5.06 -27.00 3.67
N ARG A 73 4.10 -27.73 3.10
CA ARG A 73 4.23 -28.33 1.76
C ARG A 73 4.40 -27.31 0.63
N MET A 74 3.93 -26.07 0.83
CA MET A 74 4.01 -24.99 -0.15
C MET A 74 5.25 -24.11 0.03
N MET A 75 6.10 -24.38 1.03
CA MET A 75 7.31 -23.57 1.24
C MET A 75 8.29 -23.60 0.08
N GLY A 76 8.47 -24.75 -0.55
CA GLY A 76 9.27 -24.87 -1.78
C GLY A 76 8.72 -23.97 -2.89
N THR A 77 7.41 -23.95 -3.08
CA THR A 77 6.73 -23.13 -4.08
C THR A 77 6.90 -21.64 -3.79
N LEU A 78 6.71 -21.18 -2.55
CA LEU A 78 6.93 -19.77 -2.17
C LEU A 78 8.34 -19.30 -2.52
N ARG A 79 9.36 -20.09 -2.14
CA ARG A 79 10.77 -19.76 -2.43
C ARG A 79 11.04 -19.76 -3.92
N SER A 80 10.50 -20.73 -4.66
CA SER A 80 10.66 -20.82 -6.12
C SER A 80 10.05 -19.62 -6.84
N VAL A 81 8.77 -19.32 -6.55
CA VAL A 81 8.04 -18.16 -7.10
C VAL A 81 8.76 -16.87 -6.79
N THR A 82 9.15 -16.64 -5.53
CA THR A 82 9.84 -15.41 -5.12
C THR A 82 11.15 -15.21 -5.90
N ARG A 83 11.95 -16.28 -6.07
CA ARG A 83 13.18 -16.21 -6.87
C ARG A 83 12.89 -15.93 -8.35
N ARG A 84 11.87 -16.57 -8.93
CA ARG A 84 11.49 -16.35 -10.33
C ARG A 84 11.00 -14.92 -10.57
N LEU A 85 10.18 -14.38 -9.67
CA LEU A 85 9.72 -13.00 -9.71
C LEU A 85 10.88 -12.00 -9.59
N ARG A 86 11.89 -12.27 -8.74
CA ARG A 86 13.12 -11.45 -8.66
C ARG A 86 13.90 -11.47 -9.98
N ARG A 87 14.10 -12.64 -10.60
CA ARG A 87 14.76 -12.75 -11.91
C ARG A 87 13.98 -12.01 -13.01
N LEU A 88 12.66 -12.10 -12.98
CA LEU A 88 11.79 -11.36 -13.90
C LEU A 88 11.90 -9.84 -13.70
N GLN A 89 12.00 -9.36 -12.45
CA GLN A 89 12.26 -7.95 -12.16
C GLN A 89 13.64 -7.51 -12.65
N ALA A 90 14.67 -8.33 -12.46
CA ALA A 90 16.01 -8.05 -12.96
C ALA A 90 16.04 -7.95 -14.50
N LEU A 91 15.35 -8.86 -15.19
CA LEU A 91 15.18 -8.82 -16.66
C LEU A 91 14.46 -7.55 -17.12
N ALA A 92 13.30 -7.23 -16.52
CA ALA A 92 12.47 -6.12 -16.98
C ALA A 92 13.04 -4.74 -16.60
N GLY A 93 13.83 -4.68 -15.53
CA GLY A 93 14.23 -3.45 -14.86
C GLY A 93 13.14 -2.93 -13.91
N HIS A 94 13.57 -2.25 -12.84
CA HIS A 94 12.71 -1.85 -11.72
C HIS A 94 11.43 -1.11 -12.16
N ALA A 95 11.59 -0.09 -13.02
CA ALA A 95 10.48 0.76 -13.48
C ALA A 95 9.47 -0.02 -14.34
N ASN A 96 9.95 -0.76 -15.34
CA ASN A 96 9.06 -1.50 -16.25
C ASN A 96 8.38 -2.68 -15.55
N TYR A 97 9.06 -3.31 -14.59
CA TYR A 97 8.45 -4.38 -13.80
C TYR A 97 7.22 -3.89 -13.02
N GLY A 98 7.22 -2.62 -12.60
CA GLY A 98 6.06 -1.98 -11.97
C GLY A 98 4.80 -1.97 -12.85
N LEU A 99 4.94 -2.07 -14.18
CA LEU A 99 3.82 -2.04 -15.12
C LEU A 99 3.35 -3.43 -15.58
N LEU A 100 4.16 -4.48 -15.37
CA LEU A 100 3.88 -5.80 -15.92
C LEU A 100 2.57 -6.36 -15.38
N SER A 101 1.68 -6.74 -16.30
CA SER A 101 0.55 -7.62 -16.01
C SER A 101 1.03 -9.06 -15.80
N PHE A 102 0.16 -9.89 -15.22
CA PHE A 102 0.43 -11.31 -15.03
C PHE A 102 0.78 -12.04 -16.34
N ASP A 103 -0.05 -11.89 -17.38
CA ASP A 103 0.17 -12.53 -18.69
C ASP A 103 1.48 -12.11 -19.36
N GLN A 104 1.83 -10.83 -19.25
CA GLN A 104 3.11 -10.33 -19.77
C GLN A 104 4.28 -10.94 -18.99
N GLY A 105 4.14 -11.04 -17.66
CA GLY A 105 5.12 -11.68 -16.80
C GLY A 105 5.35 -13.15 -17.14
N LEU A 106 4.27 -13.93 -17.33
CA LEU A 106 4.35 -15.34 -17.72
C LEU A 106 5.00 -15.50 -19.10
N ARG A 107 4.62 -14.66 -20.07
CA ARG A 107 5.19 -14.67 -21.43
C ARG A 107 6.68 -14.37 -21.43
N LEU A 108 7.10 -13.34 -20.70
CA LEU A 108 8.52 -13.01 -20.54
C LEU A 108 9.28 -14.16 -19.85
N ALA A 109 8.73 -14.72 -18.77
CA ALA A 109 9.37 -15.82 -18.07
C ALA A 109 9.55 -17.07 -18.95
N ARG A 110 8.56 -17.37 -19.82
CA ARG A 110 8.63 -18.44 -20.81
C ARG A 110 9.70 -18.17 -21.88
N ASN A 111 9.76 -16.95 -22.39
CA ASN A 111 10.60 -16.60 -23.54
C ASN A 111 12.07 -16.28 -23.16
N TYR A 112 12.37 -16.03 -21.88
CA TYR A 112 13.71 -15.72 -21.41
C TYR A 112 14.21 -16.82 -20.44
N PRO A 113 15.11 -17.73 -20.88
CA PRO A 113 15.60 -18.85 -20.08
C PRO A 113 16.18 -18.44 -18.72
N ARG A 114 16.87 -17.28 -18.65
CA ARG A 114 17.40 -16.72 -17.39
C ARG A 114 16.34 -16.46 -16.32
N VAL A 115 15.08 -16.25 -16.70
CA VAL A 115 13.95 -16.20 -15.76
C VAL A 115 13.40 -17.60 -15.56
N GLY A 116 13.17 -18.31 -16.67
CA GLY A 116 12.58 -19.64 -16.73
C GLY A 116 11.07 -19.62 -16.57
N ARG A 117 10.39 -20.50 -17.30
CA ARG A 117 8.92 -20.64 -17.30
C ARG A 117 8.38 -20.93 -15.90
N PHE A 118 7.23 -20.34 -15.57
CA PHE A 118 6.47 -20.70 -14.36
C PHE A 118 5.88 -22.11 -14.51
N THR A 119 6.03 -22.94 -13.48
CA THR A 119 5.34 -24.24 -13.44
C THR A 119 3.86 -24.06 -13.14
N ARG A 120 3.05 -25.10 -13.38
CA ARG A 120 1.61 -25.04 -13.05
C ARG A 120 1.38 -24.79 -11.56
N ARG A 121 2.10 -25.52 -10.70
CA ARG A 121 2.10 -25.32 -9.23
C ARG A 121 2.46 -23.91 -8.80
N GLU A 122 3.41 -23.26 -9.48
CA GLU A 122 3.76 -21.87 -9.20
C GLU A 122 2.64 -20.90 -9.61
N ILE A 123 1.96 -21.15 -10.73
CA ILE A 123 0.82 -20.36 -11.20
C ILE A 123 -0.37 -20.53 -10.25
N ASP A 124 -0.73 -21.77 -9.88
CA ASP A 124 -1.82 -22.05 -8.96
C ASP A 124 -1.58 -21.37 -7.60
N PHE A 125 -0.36 -21.40 -7.08
CA PHE A 125 0.00 -20.68 -5.85
C PHE A 125 -0.16 -19.16 -5.97
N LEU A 126 0.18 -18.58 -7.13
CA LEU A 126 0.01 -17.15 -7.38
C LEU A 126 -1.47 -16.76 -7.46
N GLU A 127 -2.28 -17.59 -8.09
CA GLU A 127 -3.74 -17.44 -8.15
C GLU A 127 -4.36 -17.56 -6.75
N GLU A 128 -3.98 -18.57 -5.97
CA GLU A 128 -4.44 -18.77 -4.60
C GLU A 128 -4.15 -17.54 -3.73
N ILE A 129 -2.90 -17.02 -3.76
CA ILE A 129 -2.53 -15.83 -3.00
C ILE A 129 -3.32 -14.60 -3.47
N PHE A 130 -3.55 -14.45 -4.77
CA PHE A 130 -4.28 -13.29 -5.30
C PHE A 130 -5.76 -13.34 -4.95
N TYR A 131 -6.42 -14.50 -5.05
CA TYR A 131 -7.86 -14.64 -4.83
C TYR A 131 -8.25 -14.96 -3.38
N ALA A 132 -7.28 -15.25 -2.51
CA ALA A 132 -7.53 -15.44 -1.08
C ALA A 132 -8.24 -14.23 -0.45
N ASP A 133 -9.14 -14.53 0.50
CA ASP A 133 -9.69 -13.52 1.40
C ASP A 133 -8.57 -12.97 2.29
N ALA A 134 -8.17 -11.72 2.02
CA ALA A 134 -7.06 -11.07 2.70
C ALA A 134 -7.32 -10.85 4.20
N SER A 135 -8.59 -10.88 4.66
CA SER A 135 -8.90 -10.78 6.09
C SER A 135 -8.39 -12.00 6.87
N ARG A 136 -8.16 -13.15 6.20
CA ARG A 136 -7.53 -14.32 6.80
C ARG A 136 -6.11 -14.04 7.28
N TYR A 137 -5.41 -13.12 6.62
CA TYR A 137 -4.06 -12.69 7.03
C TYR A 137 -4.11 -11.40 7.85
N GLY A 138 -5.29 -10.85 8.11
CA GLY A 138 -5.50 -9.64 8.88
C GLY A 138 -5.53 -8.35 8.07
N PHE A 139 -5.60 -8.39 6.73
CA PHE A 139 -5.82 -7.19 5.90
C PHE A 139 -7.32 -6.95 5.71
N LEU A 140 -7.77 -5.73 6.01
CA LEU A 140 -9.20 -5.35 5.93
C LEU A 140 -9.45 -4.22 4.93
N GLY A 141 -8.40 -3.76 4.22
CA GLY A 141 -8.53 -2.75 3.18
C GLY A 141 -9.13 -3.27 1.88
N GLU A 142 -9.65 -2.35 1.08
CA GLU A 142 -10.26 -2.63 -0.23
C GLU A 142 -9.29 -3.33 -1.20
N LYS A 143 -9.87 -4.00 -2.20
CA LYS A 143 -9.16 -4.63 -3.32
C LYS A 143 -9.41 -3.87 -4.62
N PRO A 144 -8.73 -2.74 -4.87
CA PRO A 144 -8.98 -1.90 -6.05
C PRO A 144 -8.67 -2.60 -7.37
N ILE A 145 -7.86 -3.67 -7.38
CA ILE A 145 -7.64 -4.53 -8.54
C ILE A 145 -8.14 -5.93 -8.24
N SER A 146 -9.29 -6.28 -8.82
CA SER A 146 -9.94 -7.58 -8.67
C SER A 146 -9.49 -8.64 -9.68
N SER A 147 -8.79 -8.25 -10.75
CA SER A 147 -8.31 -9.15 -11.79
C SER A 147 -6.79 -9.37 -11.72
N LEU A 148 -6.36 -10.63 -11.63
CA LEU A 148 -4.94 -11.01 -11.63
C LEU A 148 -4.24 -10.54 -12.92
N THR A 149 -4.95 -10.55 -14.04
CA THR A 149 -4.43 -10.20 -15.36
C THR A 149 -4.53 -8.71 -15.68
N HIS A 150 -4.84 -7.87 -14.68
CA HIS A 150 -4.96 -6.42 -14.84
C HIS A 150 -3.79 -5.80 -15.63
N ARG A 151 -4.13 -4.96 -16.61
CA ARG A 151 -3.18 -4.37 -17.55
C ARG A 151 -3.10 -2.86 -17.40
N VAL A 152 -1.87 -2.38 -17.25
CA VAL A 152 -1.57 -0.95 -17.35
C VAL A 152 -1.20 -0.62 -18.79
N LYS A 153 -2.00 0.23 -19.45
CA LYS A 153 -1.72 0.62 -20.85
C LYS A 153 -0.58 1.64 -20.88
N ARG A 154 0.38 1.44 -21.78
CA ARG A 154 1.56 2.33 -21.90
C ARG A 154 1.19 3.77 -22.24
N ARG A 155 0.11 3.97 -23.02
CA ARG A 155 -0.43 5.29 -23.35
C ARG A 155 -1.05 6.03 -22.16
N ASP A 156 -1.29 5.36 -21.03
CA ASP A 156 -1.91 5.97 -19.85
C ASP A 156 -0.86 6.36 -18.80
N VAL A 157 0.43 6.02 -19.01
CA VAL A 157 1.51 6.24 -18.02
C VAL A 157 2.69 7.04 -18.56
N LYS A 158 3.30 7.85 -17.71
CA LYS A 158 4.54 8.58 -18.01
C LYS A 158 5.63 8.18 -17.03
N LYS A 159 6.83 7.92 -17.55
CA LYS A 159 8.03 7.67 -16.74
C LYS A 159 8.42 8.97 -16.03
N ILE A 160 8.71 8.89 -14.74
CA ILE A 160 9.24 10.00 -13.96
C ILE A 160 10.77 9.85 -13.92
N HIS A 161 11.47 10.79 -14.56
CA HIS A 161 12.93 10.80 -14.63
C HIS A 161 13.52 11.03 -13.23
N GLY A 162 14.67 10.43 -12.92
CA GLY A 162 15.33 10.52 -11.61
C GLY A 162 14.67 9.69 -10.48
N ALA A 163 13.41 9.28 -10.61
CA ALA A 163 12.66 8.56 -9.57
C ALA A 163 12.45 7.05 -9.85
N GLY A 164 12.92 6.53 -10.99
CA GLY A 164 12.95 5.09 -11.25
C GLY A 164 11.58 4.39 -11.39
N GLY A 165 10.51 5.14 -11.70
CA GLY A 165 9.14 4.63 -11.78
C GLY A 165 8.26 5.36 -12.80
N PHE A 166 6.97 4.98 -12.85
CA PHE A 166 5.95 5.58 -13.69
C PHE A 166 4.82 6.13 -12.83
N LEU A 167 4.14 7.17 -13.31
CA LEU A 167 2.83 7.62 -12.80
C LEU A 167 1.80 7.58 -13.93
N TYR A 168 0.53 7.43 -13.58
CA TYR A 168 -0.55 7.60 -14.53
C TYR A 168 -0.63 9.06 -14.97
N ARG A 169 -0.99 9.28 -16.23
CA ARG A 169 -1.35 10.60 -16.74
C ARG A 169 -2.57 11.14 -15.97
N GLY A 170 -2.74 12.46 -15.99
CA GLY A 170 -3.79 13.15 -15.21
C GLY A 170 -3.43 13.23 -13.73
N ALA A 171 -4.44 13.08 -12.87
CA ALA A 171 -4.38 13.44 -11.45
C ALA A 171 -3.12 12.95 -10.70
N PRO A 172 -2.61 11.71 -10.84
CA PRO A 172 -1.39 11.29 -10.13
C PRO A 172 -0.16 12.10 -10.52
N ARG A 173 0.09 12.25 -11.83
CA ARG A 173 1.23 13.02 -12.33
C ARG A 173 1.07 14.51 -12.04
N ASP A 174 -0.14 15.04 -12.17
CA ASP A 174 -0.39 16.47 -11.92
C ASP A 174 -0.19 16.81 -10.44
N THR A 175 -0.65 15.94 -9.54
CA THR A 175 -0.41 16.03 -8.08
C THR A 175 1.09 15.98 -7.78
N TYR A 176 1.83 15.03 -8.37
CA TYR A 176 3.28 14.96 -8.17
C TYR A 176 3.98 16.22 -8.66
N ASN A 177 3.67 16.70 -9.86
CA ASN A 177 4.27 17.93 -10.40
C ASN A 177 3.97 19.14 -9.51
N LYS A 178 2.75 19.23 -8.96
CA LYS A 178 2.35 20.30 -8.05
C LYS A 178 3.14 20.25 -6.74
N ILE A 179 3.27 19.06 -6.14
CA ILE A 179 4.14 18.81 -4.97
C ILE A 179 5.57 19.30 -5.25
N MET A 180 6.14 18.90 -6.40
CA MET A 180 7.53 19.25 -6.73
C MET A 180 7.76 20.75 -6.93
N ARG A 181 6.73 21.50 -7.37
CA ARG A 181 6.80 22.97 -7.49
C ARG A 181 6.62 23.68 -6.15
N GLU A 182 5.71 23.20 -5.30
CA GLU A 182 5.27 23.91 -4.09
C GLU A 182 6.04 23.53 -2.83
N ALA A 183 6.60 22.33 -2.76
CA ALA A 183 7.27 21.85 -1.55
C ALA A 183 8.43 22.76 -1.12
N GLY A 184 9.17 23.32 -2.09
CA GLY A 184 10.32 24.19 -1.84
C GLY A 184 11.48 23.48 -1.13
N VAL A 185 11.47 22.14 -1.10
CA VAL A 185 12.47 21.31 -0.42
C VAL A 185 12.80 20.07 -1.28
N PRO A 186 13.96 19.44 -1.11
CA PRO A 186 14.36 18.25 -1.89
C PRO A 186 13.48 17.01 -1.63
N ALA A 187 12.34 16.96 -2.31
CA ALA A 187 11.43 15.83 -2.36
C ALA A 187 11.74 14.93 -3.57
N VAL A 188 11.30 13.67 -3.51
CA VAL A 188 11.45 12.72 -4.62
C VAL A 188 10.33 11.70 -4.60
N MET A 189 9.85 11.27 -5.76
CA MET A 189 8.99 10.08 -5.83
C MET A 189 9.82 8.84 -5.50
N THR A 190 9.45 8.12 -4.44
CA THR A 190 10.16 6.90 -4.00
C THR A 190 9.52 5.63 -4.55
N SER A 191 8.24 5.70 -4.94
CA SER A 191 7.51 4.60 -5.57
C SER A 191 6.35 5.14 -6.40
N GLY A 192 6.21 4.66 -7.63
CA GLY A 192 5.09 5.00 -8.52
C GLY A 192 4.14 3.82 -8.68
N ILE A 193 3.72 3.56 -9.93
CA ILE A 193 2.80 2.46 -10.25
C ILE A 193 3.37 1.10 -9.83
N ARG A 194 2.53 0.32 -9.14
CA ARG A 194 2.78 -1.08 -8.78
C ARG A 194 1.61 -1.95 -9.25
N ASN A 195 1.72 -2.54 -10.42
CA ASN A 195 0.76 -3.54 -10.90
C ASN A 195 0.91 -4.87 -10.13
N VAL A 196 -0.01 -5.81 -10.36
CA VAL A 196 -0.14 -7.06 -9.59
C VAL A 196 1.20 -7.81 -9.45
N MET A 197 1.97 -7.96 -10.52
CA MET A 197 3.29 -8.64 -10.47
C MET A 197 4.26 -8.00 -9.48
N LYS A 198 4.33 -6.66 -9.44
CA LYS A 198 5.19 -5.94 -8.49
C LYS A 198 4.71 -6.14 -7.06
N GLN A 199 3.41 -6.00 -6.82
CA GLN A 199 2.86 -6.14 -5.47
C GLN A 199 3.04 -7.56 -4.94
N THR A 200 2.79 -8.58 -5.78
CA THR A 200 3.04 -9.99 -5.48
C THR A 200 4.48 -10.25 -5.09
N LEU A 201 5.46 -9.75 -5.86
CA LEU A 201 6.85 -9.91 -5.48
C LEU A 201 7.14 -9.27 -4.12
N LEU A 202 6.69 -8.04 -3.85
CA LEU A 202 6.95 -7.37 -2.58
C LEU A 202 6.38 -8.15 -1.40
N PHE A 203 5.12 -8.58 -1.50
CA PHE A 203 4.40 -9.32 -0.46
C PHE A 203 5.02 -10.69 -0.21
N LEU A 204 5.19 -11.52 -1.25
CA LEU A 204 5.76 -12.87 -1.12
C LEU A 204 7.23 -12.83 -0.67
N ASN A 205 7.98 -11.81 -1.09
CA ASN A 205 9.34 -11.62 -0.63
C ASN A 205 9.40 -11.33 0.88
N LYS A 206 8.48 -10.52 1.41
CA LYS A 206 8.37 -10.27 2.85
C LYS A 206 7.98 -11.55 3.59
N ALA A 207 6.97 -12.28 3.11
CA ALA A 207 6.56 -13.55 3.71
C ALA A 207 7.72 -14.57 3.70
N SER A 208 8.39 -14.76 2.57
CA SER A 208 9.49 -15.72 2.41
C SER A 208 10.67 -15.42 3.34
N ARG A 209 11.01 -14.14 3.55
CA ARG A 209 12.06 -13.74 4.51
C ARG A 209 11.66 -13.96 5.97
N ASN A 210 10.37 -14.11 6.24
CA ASN A 210 9.80 -14.30 7.58
C ASN A 210 9.20 -15.70 7.75
N GLY A 211 9.79 -16.71 7.12
CA GLY A 211 9.40 -18.11 7.30
C GLY A 211 8.01 -18.46 6.74
N GLY A 212 7.52 -17.70 5.76
CA GLY A 212 6.19 -17.90 5.18
C GLY A 212 5.06 -17.17 5.91
N ASN A 213 5.36 -16.27 6.86
CA ASN A 213 4.35 -15.53 7.61
C ASN A 213 3.61 -14.50 6.72
N LEU A 214 2.37 -14.82 6.35
CA LEU A 214 1.52 -14.00 5.50
C LEU A 214 0.90 -12.85 6.28
N SER A 215 0.54 -13.06 7.55
CA SER A 215 0.00 -12.00 8.40
C SER A 215 1.01 -10.88 8.65
N LEU A 216 2.27 -11.23 8.92
CA LEU A 216 3.36 -10.27 9.04
C LEU A 216 3.59 -9.52 7.73
N ALA A 217 3.64 -10.24 6.60
CA ALA A 217 3.77 -9.59 5.30
C ALA A 217 2.63 -8.59 5.03
N SER A 218 1.40 -8.96 5.41
CA SER A 218 0.20 -8.15 5.26
C SER A 218 0.22 -6.88 6.10
N ARG A 219 0.69 -6.97 7.34
CA ARG A 219 0.87 -5.79 8.20
C ARG A 219 1.91 -4.81 7.64
N SER A 220 2.93 -5.32 6.94
CA SER A 220 3.96 -4.47 6.34
C SER A 220 3.55 -3.88 4.98
N LEU A 221 2.79 -4.64 4.17
CA LEU A 221 2.52 -4.38 2.77
C LEU A 221 1.13 -4.91 2.39
N ALA A 222 0.38 -4.13 1.61
CA ALA A 222 -0.88 -4.61 1.05
C ALA A 222 -0.70 -5.93 0.25
N PRO A 223 -1.61 -6.91 0.40
CA PRO A 223 -1.60 -8.12 -0.43
C PRO A 223 -1.80 -7.83 -1.93
N PRO A 224 -1.51 -8.80 -2.82
CA PRO A 224 -1.74 -8.63 -4.25
C PRO A 224 -3.19 -8.23 -4.58
N GLY A 225 -3.36 -7.20 -5.40
CA GLY A 225 -4.68 -6.62 -5.73
C GLY A 225 -5.18 -5.55 -4.76
N HIS A 226 -4.63 -5.47 -3.55
CA HIS A 226 -5.02 -4.49 -2.51
C HIS A 226 -4.21 -3.19 -2.52
N SER A 227 -3.23 -3.06 -3.42
CA SER A 227 -2.36 -1.87 -3.49
C SER A 227 -2.96 -0.79 -4.37
N PHE A 228 -3.23 0.38 -3.79
CA PHE A 228 -3.70 1.56 -4.52
C PHE A 228 -2.67 2.17 -5.48
N HIS A 229 -1.41 1.73 -5.43
CA HIS A 229 -0.43 2.08 -6.47
C HIS A 229 -0.79 1.49 -7.83
N GLY A 230 -1.61 0.44 -7.85
CA GLY A 230 -2.15 -0.12 -9.08
C GLY A 230 -3.23 0.76 -9.72
N THR A 231 -3.76 1.76 -9.00
CA THR A 231 -4.85 2.64 -9.47
C THR A 231 -4.53 4.13 -9.44
N GLY A 232 -3.36 4.53 -8.93
CA GLY A 232 -2.88 5.91 -9.07
C GLY A 232 -2.13 6.49 -7.87
N ASP A 233 -2.21 5.86 -6.70
CA ASP A 233 -1.46 6.35 -5.54
C ASP A 233 0.05 6.15 -5.73
N PHE A 234 0.85 6.96 -5.05
CA PHE A 234 2.31 6.95 -5.16
C PHE A 234 2.97 7.40 -3.86
N ASP A 235 4.27 7.15 -3.72
CA ASP A 235 5.03 7.50 -2.53
C ASP A 235 5.96 8.68 -2.80
N VAL A 236 6.03 9.61 -1.85
CA VAL A 236 6.98 10.72 -1.83
C VAL A 236 7.89 10.58 -0.62
N GLY A 237 9.18 10.86 -0.82
CA GLY A 237 10.20 10.83 0.21
C GLY A 237 11.12 12.04 0.16
N GLN A 238 12.06 12.07 1.10
CA GLN A 238 13.16 13.02 1.13
C GLN A 238 14.38 12.46 0.39
N VAL A 239 15.00 13.30 -0.43
CA VAL A 239 16.27 12.99 -1.10
C VAL A 239 17.33 12.64 -0.05
N GLY A 240 18.13 11.60 -0.31
CA GLY A 240 19.20 11.15 0.59
C GLY A 240 18.76 10.30 1.80
N LEU A 241 17.46 10.17 2.07
CA LEU A 241 16.97 9.41 3.23
C LEU A 241 16.95 7.88 3.01
N GLY A 242 17.12 7.43 1.76
CA GLY A 242 17.22 6.02 1.40
C GLY A 242 16.03 5.19 1.91
N ALA A 243 16.30 4.00 2.48
CA ALA A 243 15.28 3.10 2.99
C ALA A 243 14.47 3.69 4.18
N ALA A 244 15.00 4.69 4.89
CA ALA A 244 14.29 5.33 5.99
C ALA A 244 13.06 6.14 5.53
N ASN A 245 12.94 6.43 4.22
CA ASN A 245 11.70 6.94 3.63
C ASN A 245 10.49 6.02 3.87
N PHE A 246 10.71 4.70 4.00
CA PHE A 246 9.64 3.70 4.21
C PHE A 246 9.49 3.29 5.68
N THR A 247 9.79 4.22 6.59
CA THR A 247 9.68 4.05 8.06
C THR A 247 9.05 5.29 8.69
N GLU A 248 8.72 5.21 9.97
CA GLU A 248 8.22 6.38 10.73
C GLU A 248 9.21 7.54 10.78
N LYS A 249 10.50 7.33 10.48
CA LYS A 249 11.48 8.41 10.38
C LYS A 249 11.08 9.45 9.35
N PHE A 250 10.40 9.07 8.26
CA PHE A 250 9.91 10.02 7.26
C PHE A 250 8.97 11.07 7.86
N ALA A 251 8.14 10.71 8.84
CA ALA A 251 7.22 11.63 9.50
C ALA A 251 7.92 12.76 10.30
N LYS A 252 9.24 12.67 10.50
CA LYS A 252 10.06 13.69 11.18
C LYS A 252 10.79 14.62 10.21
N THR A 253 10.68 14.36 8.90
CA THR A 253 11.44 15.08 7.86
C THR A 253 10.82 16.44 7.50
N ILE A 254 11.62 17.31 6.88
CA ILE A 254 11.09 18.58 6.36
C ILE A 254 10.11 18.33 5.20
N VAL A 255 10.36 17.35 4.34
CA VAL A 255 9.44 16.99 3.24
C VAL A 255 8.07 16.61 3.78
N PHE A 256 8.00 15.75 4.80
CA PHE A 256 6.72 15.39 5.42
C PHE A 256 6.00 16.60 6.00
N LYS A 257 6.71 17.49 6.70
CA LYS A 257 6.13 18.73 7.24
C LYS A 257 5.51 19.60 6.14
N ARG A 258 6.25 19.82 5.04
CA ARG A 258 5.77 20.60 3.89
C ARG A 258 4.57 19.95 3.20
N LEU A 259 4.59 18.64 2.96
CA LEU A 259 3.46 17.93 2.37
C LEU A 259 2.20 18.02 3.24
N ARG A 260 2.36 18.01 4.56
CA ARG A 260 1.25 18.19 5.51
C ARG A 260 0.69 19.61 5.46
N GLU A 261 1.55 20.63 5.50
CA GLU A 261 1.17 22.05 5.43
C GLU A 261 0.42 22.36 4.13
N LEU A 262 0.87 21.79 3.01
CA LEU A 262 0.24 21.97 1.69
C LEU A 262 -1.01 21.10 1.48
N GLY A 263 -1.39 20.27 2.46
CA GLY A 263 -2.62 19.46 2.42
C GLY A 263 -2.56 18.20 1.56
N TYR A 264 -1.37 17.74 1.14
CA TYR A 264 -1.20 16.53 0.34
C TYR A 264 -1.31 15.23 1.14
N LEU A 265 -1.14 15.28 2.47
CA LEU A 265 -1.17 14.10 3.34
C LEU A 265 -2.55 13.77 3.89
N LYS A 266 -3.51 13.47 3.00
CA LYS A 266 -4.76 12.76 3.35
C LYS A 266 -4.46 11.27 3.46
N LEU A 267 -3.67 10.91 4.46
CA LEU A 267 -3.04 9.59 4.61
C LEU A 267 -4.06 8.46 4.44
N ARG A 268 -3.76 7.51 3.56
CA ARG A 268 -4.57 6.30 3.38
C ARG A 268 -4.46 5.37 4.59
N TYR A 269 -3.27 5.29 5.17
CA TYR A 269 -2.97 4.45 6.33
C TYR A 269 -2.43 5.31 7.47
N PRO A 270 -3.27 6.10 8.17
CA PRO A 270 -2.89 6.78 9.41
C PRO A 270 -2.56 5.78 10.54
N ARG A 271 -2.02 6.25 11.66
CA ARG A 271 -1.56 5.37 12.77
C ARG A 271 -2.66 4.49 13.36
N ASP A 272 -3.89 4.98 13.32
CA ASP A 272 -5.10 4.36 13.85
C ASP A 272 -5.98 3.75 12.75
N ASN A 273 -5.44 3.55 11.54
CA ASN A 273 -6.18 2.90 10.47
C ASN A 273 -6.62 1.47 10.85
N LEU A 274 -7.80 1.08 10.37
CA LEU A 274 -8.38 -0.25 10.59
C LEU A 274 -8.17 -1.19 9.40
N SER A 275 -7.28 -0.85 8.46
CA SER A 275 -7.07 -1.64 7.24
C SER A 275 -6.15 -2.85 7.42
N GLY A 276 -5.60 -3.05 8.62
CA GLY A 276 -4.71 -4.18 8.90
C GLY A 276 -3.29 -4.01 8.36
N VAL A 277 -2.87 -2.76 8.14
CA VAL A 277 -1.55 -2.38 7.64
C VAL A 277 -0.94 -1.27 8.47
N ARG A 278 0.39 -1.25 8.53
CA ARG A 278 1.16 -0.25 9.27
C ARG A 278 0.89 1.17 8.78
N PHE A 279 1.25 2.13 9.63
CA PHE A 279 1.31 3.55 9.28
C PHE A 279 2.27 3.81 8.11
N GLU A 280 1.79 4.51 7.08
CA GLU A 280 2.57 4.86 5.87
C GLU A 280 2.60 6.38 5.62
N PRO A 281 3.47 7.15 6.33
CA PRO A 281 3.54 8.61 6.21
C PRO A 281 3.97 9.14 4.84
N TRP A 282 4.52 8.29 3.97
CA TRP A 282 5.05 8.62 2.65
C TRP A 282 3.99 8.50 1.53
N HIS A 283 2.85 7.86 1.81
CA HIS A 283 1.85 7.47 0.81
C HIS A 283 0.94 8.65 0.43
N ILE A 284 0.97 9.07 -0.83
CA ILE A 284 0.11 10.11 -1.40
C ILE A 284 -1.15 9.47 -2.00
N LYS A 285 -2.29 9.76 -1.37
CA LYS A 285 -3.62 9.38 -1.84
C LYS A 285 -4.08 10.33 -2.95
N VAL A 286 -4.35 9.82 -4.15
CA VAL A 286 -4.77 10.65 -5.30
C VAL A 286 -6.29 10.63 -5.53
N LYS A 287 -6.92 9.45 -5.42
CA LYS A 287 -8.38 9.29 -5.57
C LYS A 287 -9.00 8.90 -4.24
N ILE A 288 -10.23 9.39 -3.98
CA ILE A 288 -11.00 9.08 -2.77
C ILE A 288 -11.42 7.63 -2.77
#